data_AF-A0AAD5Q8V8-F1
#
_entry.id   AF-A0AAD5Q8V8-F1
#
_cell.length_a   1.000
_cell.length_b   1.000
_cell.length_c   1.000
_cell.angle_alpha   90.00
_cell.angle_beta   90.00
_cell.angle_gamma   90.00
#
_symmetry.space_group_name_H-M   'P 1'
#
loop_
_entity.id
_entity.type
_entity.pdbx_description
1 polymer ?
#
loop_
_entity_poly.entity_id
_entity_poly.type
_entity_poly.pdbx_seq_one_letter_code
_entity_poly.pdbx_strand_id
1 'polypeptide(L)'
;MLFQADVYRSLRLPVVLIGDGKLGGISATVSALESLLIRGYDVAAICLIEQDGLDNADAIAPKTTELGIPIFTMKPVPPQPEPLHRWYEEHNDVFSSVVTQLKKFHKSRLHRLDEMRDRAEKVFWWPFTQHKQYGGLSLIDSAHGDEFCTFNSTEKTLEPMFDACASWWTQGIGHGNAKMATALAYTAGRYGHVMFPENAHEPAFQLSEKLLHTVGRDWASRVYFSDDGSTAVEVGLKMAFRKYLADRGRSYADGSKLVVLAQANCYHGDTLGVMNIAEPSVFNEKQHPCQDVICWASIPTWHATQSY
;
A
#
# COMPACT_ATOMS: atom_id res chain seq x y z
N MET A 1 8.11 17.14 15.53
CA MET A 1 7.41 16.58 16.71
C MET A 1 6.67 15.36 16.23
N LEU A 2 6.93 14.17 16.78
CA LEU A 2 6.21 12.95 16.40
C LEU A 2 4.97 12.81 17.29
N PHE A 3 3.82 12.47 16.71
CA PHE A 3 2.64 12.15 17.51
C PHE A 3 2.80 10.76 18.12
N GLN A 4 2.11 10.50 19.24
CA GLN A 4 2.18 9.22 19.95
C GLN A 4 1.90 8.02 19.02
N ALA A 5 0.89 8.15 18.16
CA ALA A 5 0.52 7.12 17.19
C ALA A 5 1.58 6.89 16.10
N ASP A 6 2.50 7.83 15.87
CA ASP A 6 3.61 7.64 14.95
C ASP A 6 4.77 6.90 15.63
N VAL A 7 5.01 7.16 16.92
CA VAL A 7 6.07 6.51 17.71
C VAL A 7 5.85 5.01 17.84
N TYR A 8 4.61 4.58 18.08
CA TYR A 8 4.29 3.15 18.23
C TYR A 8 4.05 2.44 16.89
N ARG A 9 4.24 3.11 15.75
CA ARG A 9 3.82 2.57 14.45
C ARG A 9 4.66 1.38 14.00
N SER A 10 5.95 1.33 14.35
CA SER A 10 6.82 0.19 14.07
C SER A 10 6.33 -1.11 14.71
N LEU A 11 5.72 -1.03 15.90
CA LEU A 11 5.19 -2.20 16.61
C LEU A 11 3.80 -2.62 16.11
N ARG A 12 3.00 -1.67 15.62
CA ARG A 12 1.62 -1.85 15.12
C ARG A 12 0.77 -2.77 16.01
N LEU A 13 0.85 -2.58 17.33
CA LEU A 13 0.06 -3.36 18.28
C LEU A 13 -1.44 -3.06 18.14
N PRO A 14 -2.33 -4.06 18.32
CA PRO A 14 -3.77 -3.82 18.39
C PRO A 14 -4.11 -2.84 19.52
N VAL A 15 -5.13 -2.00 19.30
CA VAL A 15 -5.49 -0.89 20.19
C VAL A 15 -6.86 -1.11 20.83
N VAL A 16 -6.98 -0.76 22.11
CA VAL A 16 -8.27 -0.46 22.74
C VAL A 16 -8.40 1.06 22.80
N LEU A 17 -9.44 1.59 22.16
CA LEU A 17 -9.69 3.02 22.16
C LEU A 17 -10.60 3.38 23.34
N ILE A 18 -10.11 4.25 24.24
CA ILE A 18 -10.95 4.84 25.27
C ILE A 18 -11.62 6.07 24.67
N GLY A 19 -12.92 5.99 24.45
CA GLY A 19 -13.73 7.09 23.94
C GLY A 19 -14.13 8.08 25.04
N ASP A 20 -14.67 9.21 24.62
CA ASP A 20 -15.21 10.23 25.52
C ASP A 20 -16.74 10.16 25.56
N GLY A 21 -17.30 9.93 26.75
CA GLY A 21 -18.74 9.90 26.99
C GLY A 21 -19.36 11.27 27.30
N LYS A 22 -18.57 12.36 27.30
CA LYS A 22 -19.09 13.72 27.51
C LYS A 22 -19.76 14.27 26.27
N LEU A 23 -20.43 15.43 26.41
CA LEU A 23 -20.92 16.21 25.28
C LEU A 23 -19.75 16.57 24.34
N GLY A 24 -19.91 16.28 23.05
CA GLY A 24 -18.85 16.41 22.03
C GLY A 24 -17.93 15.18 21.91
N GLY A 25 -18.05 14.22 22.83
CA GLY A 25 -17.22 13.03 22.90
C GLY A 25 -17.41 12.04 21.74
N ILE A 26 -18.59 12.04 21.10
CA ILE A 26 -18.84 11.30 19.85
C ILE A 26 -17.82 11.70 18.77
N SER A 27 -17.70 13.00 18.51
CA SER A 27 -16.80 13.52 17.47
C SER A 27 -15.32 13.24 17.82
N ALA A 28 -14.94 13.44 19.08
CA ALA A 28 -13.58 13.15 19.55
C ALA A 28 -13.23 11.66 19.39
N THR A 29 -14.14 10.76 19.78
CA THR A 29 -13.95 9.31 19.70
C THR A 29 -13.84 8.85 18.24
N VAL A 30 -14.74 9.32 17.37
CA VAL A 30 -14.71 8.97 15.94
C VAL A 30 -13.45 9.51 15.26
N SER A 31 -13.05 10.75 15.56
CA SER A 31 -11.83 11.35 14.99
C SER A 31 -10.57 10.61 15.44
N ALA A 32 -10.52 10.17 16.70
CA ALA A 32 -9.42 9.35 17.23
C ALA A 32 -9.38 7.97 16.56
N LEU A 33 -10.54 7.32 16.39
CA LEU A 33 -10.66 6.06 15.66
C LEU A 33 -10.12 6.18 14.23
N GLU A 34 -10.60 7.16 13.46
CA GLU A 34 -10.14 7.38 12.09
C GLU A 34 -8.64 7.68 12.02
N SER A 35 -8.11 8.44 12.97
CA SER A 35 -6.68 8.76 13.05
C SER A 35 -5.80 7.52 13.28
N LEU A 36 -6.30 6.53 14.03
CA LEU A 36 -5.64 5.24 14.24
C LEU A 36 -5.72 4.38 12.98
N LEU A 37 -6.89 4.29 12.36
CA LEU A 37 -7.13 3.50 11.14
C LEU A 37 -6.29 4.01 9.96
N ILE A 38 -6.20 5.33 9.75
CA ILE A 38 -5.35 5.95 8.70
C ILE A 38 -3.87 5.59 8.89
N ARG A 39 -3.44 5.34 10.13
CA ARG A 39 -2.07 4.89 10.43
C ARG A 39 -1.90 3.37 10.34
N GLY A 40 -2.96 2.61 10.09
CA GLY A 40 -2.90 1.15 9.94
C GLY A 40 -2.94 0.37 11.25
N TYR A 41 -3.45 0.97 12.33
CA TYR A 41 -3.74 0.25 13.56
C TYR A 41 -5.05 -0.53 13.46
N ASP A 42 -5.07 -1.74 14.03
CA ASP A 42 -6.30 -2.47 14.27
C ASP A 42 -6.87 -2.08 15.64
N VAL A 43 -8.13 -1.64 15.69
CA VAL A 43 -8.82 -1.33 16.96
C VAL A 43 -9.68 -2.53 17.36
N ALA A 44 -9.31 -3.19 18.46
CA ALA A 44 -9.94 -4.44 18.88
C ALA A 44 -11.24 -4.22 19.68
N ALA A 45 -11.37 -3.06 20.33
CA ALA A 45 -12.53 -2.65 21.12
C ALA A 45 -12.52 -1.13 21.37
N ILE A 46 -13.71 -0.58 21.60
CA ILE A 46 -13.89 0.78 22.12
C ILE A 46 -14.49 0.68 23.53
N CYS A 47 -13.95 1.42 24.49
CA CYS A 47 -14.49 1.53 25.84
C CYS A 47 -14.94 2.96 26.08
N LEU A 48 -16.19 3.14 26.54
CA LEU A 48 -16.79 4.44 26.82
C LEU A 48 -17.25 4.49 28.27
N ILE A 49 -16.89 5.56 28.97
CA ILE A 49 -17.48 5.90 30.26
C ILE A 49 -18.58 6.90 29.95
N GLU A 50 -19.82 6.42 29.91
CA GLU A 50 -20.99 7.24 29.58
C GLU A 50 -21.23 8.31 30.65
N GLN A 51 -21.86 9.40 30.22
CA GLN A 51 -22.45 10.39 31.11
C GLN A 51 -23.97 10.29 31.00
N ASP A 52 -24.69 10.58 32.07
CA ASP A 52 -26.13 10.34 32.14
C ASP A 52 -26.89 11.04 30.99
N GLY A 53 -27.58 10.25 30.16
CA GLY A 53 -28.55 10.71 29.16
C GLY A 53 -27.98 11.20 27.82
N LEU A 54 -26.73 10.88 27.47
CA LEU A 54 -26.13 11.29 26.18
C LEU A 54 -26.08 10.19 25.11
N ASP A 55 -26.23 8.92 25.49
CA ASP A 55 -26.28 7.74 24.60
C ASP A 55 -25.18 7.76 23.51
N ASN A 56 -23.96 8.15 23.87
CA ASN A 56 -22.85 8.33 22.92
C ASN A 56 -22.52 7.02 22.20
N ALA A 57 -22.56 5.89 22.91
CA ALA A 57 -22.35 4.56 22.36
C ALA A 57 -23.32 4.23 21.22
N ASP A 58 -24.60 4.53 21.38
CA ASP A 58 -25.61 4.27 20.35
C ASP A 58 -25.36 5.16 19.12
N ALA A 59 -24.92 6.40 19.34
CA ALA A 59 -24.58 7.30 18.24
C ALA A 59 -23.38 6.83 17.40
N ILE A 60 -22.38 6.17 18.01
CA ILE A 60 -21.21 5.65 17.28
C ILE A 60 -21.39 4.22 16.77
N ALA A 61 -22.36 3.46 17.31
CA ALA A 61 -22.56 2.05 17.01
C ALA A 61 -22.71 1.69 15.53
N PRO A 62 -23.41 2.47 14.67
CA PRO A 62 -23.52 2.14 13.25
C PRO A 62 -22.15 2.01 12.56
N LYS A 63 -21.25 2.96 12.84
CA LYS A 63 -19.91 3.01 12.25
C LYS A 63 -19.00 1.90 12.78
N THR A 64 -19.05 1.63 14.08
CA THR A 64 -18.18 0.61 14.68
C THR A 64 -18.65 -0.80 14.32
N THR A 65 -19.96 -1.00 14.14
CA THR A 65 -20.53 -2.28 13.71
C THR A 65 -20.09 -2.64 12.29
N GLU A 66 -20.08 -1.69 11.36
CA GLU A 66 -19.55 -1.88 10.00
C GLU A 66 -18.07 -2.31 10.02
N LEU A 67 -17.30 -1.75 10.94
CA LEU A 67 -15.89 -2.08 11.14
C LEU A 67 -15.66 -3.36 11.98
N GLY A 68 -16.72 -3.97 12.52
CA GLY A 68 -16.63 -5.14 13.40
C GLY A 68 -15.99 -4.85 14.77
N ILE A 69 -16.05 -3.59 15.24
CA ILE A 69 -15.44 -3.14 16.50
C ILE A 69 -16.54 -3.07 17.59
N PRO A 70 -16.47 -3.91 18.65
CA PRO A 70 -17.42 -3.84 19.74
C PRO A 70 -17.18 -2.63 20.64
N ILE A 71 -18.27 -2.10 21.20
CA ILE A 71 -18.28 -1.01 22.18
C ILE A 71 -18.65 -1.58 23.55
N PHE A 72 -17.91 -1.17 24.58
CA PHE A 72 -18.16 -1.50 25.97
C PHE A 72 -18.42 -0.22 26.75
N THR A 73 -19.59 -0.11 27.36
CA THR A 73 -20.00 1.06 28.14
C THR A 73 -19.86 0.82 29.63
N MET A 74 -19.44 1.85 30.36
CA MET A 74 -19.38 1.88 31.81
C MET A 74 -20.13 3.11 32.33
N LYS A 75 -20.62 3.03 33.56
CA LYS A 75 -21.28 4.15 34.24
C LYS A 75 -20.27 5.24 34.60
N PRO A 76 -20.72 6.49 34.83
CA PRO A 76 -19.88 7.58 35.28
C PRO A 76 -18.98 7.20 36.46
N VAL A 77 -17.74 7.69 36.44
CA VAL A 77 -16.81 7.52 37.58
C VAL A 77 -17.30 8.40 38.75
N PRO A 78 -17.37 7.86 39.97
CA PRO A 78 -17.71 8.66 41.16
C PRO A 78 -16.78 9.87 41.33
N PRO A 79 -17.29 11.00 41.84
CA PRO A 79 -16.46 12.18 42.07
C PRO A 79 -15.41 11.90 43.14
N GLN A 80 -14.21 12.45 42.96
CA GLN A 80 -13.17 12.39 43.99
C GLN A 80 -13.63 13.15 45.26
N PRO A 81 -13.33 12.67 46.48
CA PRO A 81 -12.37 11.61 46.81
C PRO A 81 -12.97 10.20 47.00
N GLU A 82 -14.17 9.91 46.45
CA GLU A 82 -14.83 8.61 46.66
C GLU A 82 -13.95 7.43 46.19
N PRO A 83 -13.73 6.40 47.05
CA PRO A 83 -12.94 5.23 46.68
C PRO A 83 -13.55 4.45 45.51
N LEU A 84 -12.73 4.12 44.49
CA LEU A 84 -13.22 3.50 43.25
C LEU A 84 -13.46 1.97 43.33
N HIS A 85 -13.17 1.30 44.45
CA HIS A 85 -13.29 -0.16 44.57
C HIS A 85 -14.69 -0.68 44.19
N ARG A 86 -15.77 -0.06 44.70
CA ARG A 86 -17.15 -0.43 44.34
C ARG A 86 -17.43 -0.22 42.86
N TRP A 87 -16.94 0.89 42.29
CA TRP A 87 -17.10 1.14 40.87
C TRP A 87 -16.41 0.07 40.02
N TYR A 88 -15.22 -0.38 40.41
CA TYR A 88 -14.56 -1.50 39.73
C TYR A 88 -15.32 -2.82 39.88
N GLU A 89 -15.84 -3.13 41.08
CA GLU A 89 -16.66 -4.32 41.32
C GLU A 89 -17.94 -4.33 40.47
N GLU A 90 -18.63 -3.19 40.37
CA GLU A 90 -19.83 -3.02 39.54
C GLU A 90 -19.57 -3.23 38.04
N HIS A 91 -18.34 -2.95 37.57
CA HIS A 91 -17.96 -3.07 36.16
C HIS A 91 -17.07 -4.29 35.87
N ASN A 92 -16.89 -5.20 36.83
CA ASN A 92 -16.02 -6.37 36.67
C ASN A 92 -16.43 -7.24 35.46
N ASP A 93 -17.72 -7.36 35.18
CA ASP A 93 -18.24 -8.10 34.01
C ASP A 93 -17.89 -7.41 32.69
N VAL A 94 -17.90 -6.07 32.66
CA VAL A 94 -17.49 -5.28 31.50
C VAL A 94 -16.00 -5.46 31.24
N PHE A 95 -15.16 -5.34 32.27
CA PHE A 95 -13.71 -5.58 32.14
C PHE A 95 -13.42 -7.03 31.70
N SER A 96 -14.12 -8.01 32.26
CA SER A 96 -13.99 -9.42 31.87
C SER A 96 -14.38 -9.64 30.41
N SER A 97 -15.40 -8.94 29.93
CA SER A 97 -15.86 -8.98 28.54
C SER A 97 -14.86 -8.32 27.58
N VAL A 98 -14.26 -7.20 27.96
CA VAL A 98 -13.17 -6.54 27.22
C VAL A 98 -11.97 -7.49 27.09
N VAL A 99 -11.52 -8.09 28.20
CA VAL A 99 -10.40 -9.05 28.19
C VAL A 99 -10.73 -10.28 27.33
N THR A 100 -11.97 -10.77 27.39
CA THR A 100 -12.43 -11.89 26.55
C THR A 100 -12.39 -11.52 25.07
N GLN A 101 -12.83 -10.32 24.72
CA GLN A 101 -12.78 -9.81 23.35
C GLN A 101 -11.33 -9.66 22.86
N LEU A 102 -10.40 -9.17 23.69
CA LEU A 102 -8.99 -9.06 23.31
C LEU A 102 -8.35 -10.42 23.06
N LYS A 103 -8.64 -11.42 23.91
CA LYS A 103 -8.21 -12.81 23.71
C LYS A 103 -8.78 -13.39 22.42
N LYS A 104 -10.07 -13.13 22.14
CA LYS A 104 -10.74 -13.57 20.91
C LYS A 104 -10.08 -12.93 19.68
N PHE A 105 -9.90 -11.62 19.69
CA PHE A 105 -9.26 -10.87 18.62
C PHE A 105 -7.86 -11.41 18.32
N HIS A 106 -7.03 -11.61 19.35
CA HIS A 106 -5.69 -12.15 19.19
C HIS A 106 -5.68 -13.57 18.60
N LYS A 107 -6.53 -14.47 19.11
CA LYS A 107 -6.67 -15.83 18.56
C LYS A 107 -7.12 -15.80 17.10
N SER A 108 -8.11 -14.99 16.76
CA SER A 108 -8.59 -14.83 15.38
C SER A 108 -7.51 -14.27 14.46
N ARG A 109 -6.70 -13.32 14.93
CA ARG A 109 -5.56 -12.78 14.16
C ARG A 109 -4.53 -13.88 13.86
N LEU A 110 -4.09 -14.63 14.87
CA LEU A 110 -3.13 -15.72 14.69
C LEU A 110 -3.67 -16.78 13.73
N HIS A 111 -4.94 -17.18 13.91
CA HIS A 111 -5.59 -18.13 13.03
C HIS A 111 -5.60 -17.65 11.57
N ARG A 112 -5.94 -16.38 11.32
CA ARG A 112 -5.92 -15.78 9.98
C ARG A 112 -4.52 -15.81 9.35
N LEU A 113 -3.47 -15.55 10.12
CA LEU A 113 -2.09 -15.60 9.62
C LEU A 113 -1.68 -17.03 9.24
N ASP A 114 -2.03 -18.02 10.08
CA ASP A 114 -1.78 -19.43 9.77
C ASP A 114 -2.58 -19.88 8.53
N GLU A 115 -3.87 -19.54 8.45
CA GLU A 115 -4.70 -19.86 7.28
C GLU A 115 -4.18 -19.22 6.00
N MET A 116 -3.72 -17.96 6.07
CA MET A 116 -3.17 -17.26 4.91
C MET A 116 -1.92 -17.98 4.40
N ARG A 117 -1.03 -18.43 5.31
CA ARG A 117 0.14 -19.22 4.94
C ARG A 117 -0.23 -20.50 4.21
N ASP A 118 -1.19 -21.26 4.76
CA ASP A 118 -1.55 -22.59 4.26
C ASP A 118 -2.38 -22.54 2.95
N ARG A 119 -2.98 -21.39 2.65
CA ARG A 119 -3.85 -21.19 1.47
C ARG A 119 -3.20 -20.36 0.37
N ALA A 120 -2.23 -19.50 0.67
CA ALA A 120 -1.64 -18.59 -0.31
C ALA A 120 -1.17 -19.34 -1.57
N GLU A 121 -0.43 -20.44 -1.41
CA GLU A 121 0.07 -21.25 -2.53
C GLU A 121 -1.03 -21.87 -3.40
N LYS A 122 -2.22 -22.12 -2.81
CA LYS A 122 -3.35 -22.72 -3.52
C LYS A 122 -4.19 -21.70 -4.27
N VAL A 123 -4.09 -20.42 -3.89
CA VAL A 123 -4.96 -19.36 -4.38
C VAL A 123 -4.20 -18.37 -5.26
N PHE A 124 -2.91 -18.13 -4.98
CA PHE A 124 -2.10 -17.17 -5.71
C PHE A 124 -1.42 -17.78 -6.92
N TRP A 125 -1.37 -16.98 -7.99
CA TRP A 125 -0.45 -17.18 -9.09
C TRP A 125 0.61 -16.08 -9.05
N TRP A 126 1.71 -16.34 -8.35
CA TRP A 126 2.77 -15.34 -8.24
C TRP A 126 3.47 -15.07 -9.58
N PRO A 127 3.75 -13.79 -9.91
CA PRO A 127 4.54 -13.45 -11.07
C PRO A 127 5.99 -13.94 -10.90
N PHE A 128 6.66 -14.26 -12.02
CA PHE A 128 8.07 -14.69 -12.06
C PHE A 128 8.44 -15.84 -11.10
N THR A 129 7.49 -16.69 -10.72
CA THR A 129 7.70 -17.77 -9.76
C THR A 129 7.33 -19.12 -10.37
N GLN A 130 8.27 -20.07 -10.35
CA GLN A 130 7.97 -21.47 -10.67
C GLN A 130 7.33 -22.16 -9.46
N HIS A 131 6.01 -22.32 -9.45
CA HIS A 131 5.28 -22.85 -8.30
C HIS A 131 5.68 -24.27 -7.89
N LYS A 132 6.24 -25.09 -8.80
CA LYS A 132 6.75 -26.42 -8.44
C LYS A 132 8.12 -26.40 -7.72
N GLN A 133 8.87 -25.31 -7.83
CA GLN A 133 10.24 -25.17 -7.31
C GLN A 133 10.34 -24.06 -6.27
N TYR A 134 9.21 -23.57 -5.79
CA TYR A 134 9.11 -22.47 -4.85
C TYR A 134 9.75 -22.85 -3.50
N GLY A 135 10.59 -21.95 -2.96
CA GLY A 135 11.42 -22.19 -1.78
C GLY A 135 10.76 -21.86 -0.43
N GLY A 136 9.49 -21.49 -0.41
CA GLY A 136 8.75 -21.17 0.81
C GLY A 136 8.26 -19.73 0.90
N LEU A 137 7.23 -19.53 1.73
CA LEU A 137 6.49 -18.28 1.87
C LEU A 137 6.99 -17.43 3.03
N SER A 138 7.38 -16.20 2.70
CA SER A 138 7.52 -15.12 3.68
C SER A 138 6.16 -14.45 3.87
N LEU A 139 5.56 -14.63 5.05
CA LEU A 139 4.29 -14.00 5.38
C LEU A 139 4.54 -12.62 5.97
N ILE A 140 4.17 -11.57 5.24
CA ILE A 140 4.28 -10.17 5.68
C ILE A 140 2.96 -9.75 6.34
N ASP A 141 3.00 -9.38 7.64
CA ASP A 141 1.84 -8.84 8.36
C ASP A 141 1.66 -7.34 8.12
N SER A 142 2.79 -6.60 8.07
CA SER A 142 2.80 -5.16 7.81
C SER A 142 4.20 -4.70 7.41
N ALA A 143 4.37 -3.40 7.16
CA ALA A 143 5.65 -2.78 6.87
C ALA A 143 5.71 -1.35 7.41
N HIS A 144 6.89 -0.88 7.79
CA HIS A 144 7.14 0.49 8.24
C HIS A 144 8.61 0.89 8.04
N GLY A 145 8.86 2.09 7.50
CA GLY A 145 10.22 2.48 7.14
C GLY A 145 10.80 1.55 6.09
N ASP A 146 12.01 1.05 6.29
CA ASP A 146 12.65 0.14 5.32
C ASP A 146 12.45 -1.35 5.69
N GLU A 147 11.55 -1.65 6.63
CA GLU A 147 11.35 -2.99 7.16
C GLU A 147 9.93 -3.52 6.90
N PHE A 148 9.88 -4.78 6.50
CA PHE A 148 8.71 -5.64 6.68
C PHE A 148 8.63 -6.12 8.12
N CYS A 149 7.42 -6.43 8.54
CA CYS A 149 7.12 -7.14 9.77
C CYS A 149 6.56 -8.51 9.36
N THR A 150 7.41 -9.54 9.43
CA THR A 150 7.07 -10.89 9.00
C THR A 150 6.66 -11.80 10.14
N PHE A 151 5.74 -12.72 9.85
CA PHE A 151 5.21 -13.65 10.82
C PHE A 151 6.00 -14.96 10.83
N ASN A 152 6.64 -15.24 11.95
CA ASN A 152 7.26 -16.53 12.23
C ASN A 152 6.19 -17.49 12.77
N SER A 153 5.74 -18.39 11.90
CA SER A 153 4.66 -19.33 12.25
C SER A 153 5.03 -20.37 13.32
N THR A 154 6.32 -20.62 13.56
CA THR A 154 6.81 -21.57 14.57
C THR A 154 6.77 -20.94 15.95
N GLU A 155 7.31 -19.73 16.08
CA GLU A 155 7.39 -19.01 17.36
C GLU A 155 6.15 -18.16 17.64
N LYS A 156 5.28 -17.99 16.65
CA LYS A 156 4.10 -17.10 16.68
C LYS A 156 4.47 -15.65 16.99
N THR A 157 5.62 -15.22 16.50
CA THR A 157 6.20 -13.88 16.67
C THR A 157 6.12 -13.08 15.36
N LEU A 158 6.26 -11.76 15.52
CA LEU A 158 6.46 -10.83 14.43
C LEU A 158 7.89 -10.33 14.48
N GLU A 159 8.59 -10.44 13.36
CA GLU A 159 10.02 -10.16 13.25
C GLU A 159 10.27 -9.12 12.16
N PRO A 160 11.10 -8.10 12.42
CA PRO A 160 11.48 -7.14 11.40
C PRO A 160 12.41 -7.78 10.36
N MET A 161 12.19 -7.48 9.09
CA MET A 161 13.04 -7.87 7.98
C MET A 161 13.26 -6.68 7.04
N PHE A 162 14.52 -6.31 6.83
CA PHE A 162 14.87 -5.21 5.93
C PHE A 162 14.51 -5.54 4.47
N ASP A 163 13.83 -4.60 3.79
CA ASP A 163 13.42 -4.71 2.40
C ASP A 163 14.59 -4.37 1.45
N ALA A 164 15.56 -5.28 1.36
CA ALA A 164 16.77 -5.08 0.55
C ALA A 164 16.51 -5.02 -0.96
N CYS A 165 15.39 -5.57 -1.44
CA CYS A 165 15.00 -5.49 -2.85
C CYS A 165 14.09 -4.29 -3.15
N ALA A 166 13.82 -3.45 -2.14
CA ALA A 166 12.96 -2.28 -2.22
C ALA A 166 11.58 -2.59 -2.84
N SER A 167 10.99 -3.74 -2.49
CA SER A 167 9.73 -4.26 -3.02
C SER A 167 9.66 -4.10 -4.54
N TRP A 168 10.60 -4.72 -5.24
CA TRP A 168 10.75 -4.61 -6.70
C TRP A 168 11.16 -3.20 -7.16
N TRP A 169 12.17 -2.62 -6.50
CA TRP A 169 12.73 -1.30 -6.81
C TRP A 169 11.72 -0.15 -6.78
N THR A 170 10.60 -0.33 -6.08
CA THR A 170 9.53 0.69 -5.95
C THR A 170 9.67 1.53 -4.68
N GLN A 171 10.28 0.99 -3.63
CA GLN A 171 10.42 1.70 -2.37
C GLN A 171 11.45 2.82 -2.44
N GLY A 172 11.12 3.94 -1.80
CA GLY A 172 12.01 5.11 -1.73
C GLY A 172 11.69 6.11 -0.60
N ILE A 173 10.46 6.14 -0.08
CA ILE A 173 10.05 7.01 1.04
C ILE A 173 9.72 6.24 2.32
N GLY A 174 10.04 4.94 2.34
CA GLY A 174 9.68 3.99 3.38
C GLY A 174 8.21 3.54 3.34
N HIS A 175 7.99 2.33 3.83
CA HIS A 175 6.70 1.69 4.03
C HIS A 175 5.86 2.39 5.09
N GLY A 176 4.53 2.33 4.93
CA GLY A 176 3.58 2.81 5.94
C GLY A 176 3.70 4.32 6.25
N ASN A 177 4.07 5.13 5.26
CA ASN A 177 4.26 6.57 5.42
C ASN A 177 2.93 7.29 5.72
N ALA A 178 2.78 7.84 6.94
CA ALA A 178 1.54 8.46 7.40
C ALA A 178 1.09 9.66 6.53
N LYS A 179 2.04 10.43 6.00
CA LYS A 179 1.76 11.57 5.11
C LYS A 179 1.14 11.08 3.79
N MET A 180 1.68 10.01 3.23
CA MET A 180 1.14 9.39 2.01
C MET A 180 -0.24 8.78 2.26
N ALA A 181 -0.42 8.04 3.35
CA ALA A 181 -1.71 7.45 3.72
C ALA A 181 -2.82 8.51 3.86
N THR A 182 -2.51 9.63 4.52
CA THR A 182 -3.47 10.75 4.66
C THR A 182 -3.75 11.43 3.32
N ALA A 183 -2.74 11.66 2.48
CA ALA A 183 -2.92 12.24 1.16
C ALA A 183 -3.78 11.36 0.23
N LEU A 184 -3.59 10.03 0.30
CA LEU A 184 -4.40 9.05 -0.44
C LEU A 184 -5.84 9.03 0.07
N ALA A 185 -6.05 8.98 1.39
CA ALA A 185 -7.39 9.01 1.98
C ALA A 185 -8.15 10.29 1.59
N TYR A 186 -7.50 11.44 1.65
CA TYR A 186 -8.06 12.71 1.19
C TYR A 186 -8.43 12.67 -0.30
N THR A 187 -7.52 12.18 -1.15
CA THR A 187 -7.75 12.13 -2.60
C THR A 187 -8.88 11.17 -2.95
N ALA A 188 -8.93 10.01 -2.30
CA ALA A 188 -10.01 9.03 -2.46
C ALA A 188 -11.37 9.61 -2.04
N GLY A 189 -11.43 10.30 -0.89
CA GLY A 189 -12.66 10.94 -0.42
C GLY A 189 -13.11 12.12 -1.28
N ARG A 190 -12.18 12.83 -1.93
CA ARG A 190 -12.48 13.99 -2.78
C ARG A 190 -12.81 13.62 -4.23
N TYR A 191 -12.12 12.63 -4.79
CA TYR A 191 -12.17 12.34 -6.24
C TYR A 191 -12.54 10.90 -6.58
N GLY A 192 -12.12 9.92 -5.77
CA GLY A 192 -12.10 8.52 -6.23
C GLY A 192 -11.32 8.41 -7.55
N HIS A 193 -11.97 7.92 -8.60
CA HIS A 193 -11.48 8.00 -9.97
C HIS A 193 -12.44 8.83 -10.83
N VAL A 194 -11.90 9.81 -11.56
CA VAL A 194 -12.67 10.67 -12.48
C VAL A 194 -12.06 10.61 -13.88
N MET A 195 -12.90 10.80 -14.90
CA MET A 195 -12.48 10.71 -16.30
C MET A 195 -11.40 11.76 -16.64
N PHE A 196 -10.32 11.33 -17.28
CA PHE A 196 -9.16 12.18 -17.61
C PHE A 196 -9.20 12.83 -19.01
N PRO A 197 -9.56 12.13 -20.10
CA PRO A 197 -9.57 12.73 -21.45
C PRO A 197 -10.42 14.00 -21.49
N GLU A 198 -9.85 15.09 -22.02
CA GLU A 198 -10.49 16.42 -22.13
C GLU A 198 -10.93 17.06 -20.79
N ASN A 199 -10.51 16.49 -19.66
CA ASN A 199 -10.82 16.97 -18.32
C ASN A 199 -9.54 17.35 -17.56
N ALA A 200 -9.67 18.19 -16.55
CA ALA A 200 -8.56 18.58 -15.68
C ALA A 200 -8.97 18.47 -14.21
N HIS A 201 -8.06 17.97 -13.37
CA HIS A 201 -8.23 17.93 -11.92
C HIS A 201 -6.90 18.19 -11.22
N GLU A 202 -7.00 18.81 -10.03
CA GLU A 202 -5.86 19.38 -9.31
C GLU A 202 -4.66 18.42 -9.17
N PRO A 203 -4.82 17.15 -8.77
CA PRO A 203 -3.65 16.28 -8.56
C PRO A 203 -2.87 15.98 -9.85
N ALA A 204 -3.56 15.76 -10.98
CA ALA A 204 -2.89 15.47 -12.25
C ALA A 204 -2.25 16.73 -12.84
N PHE A 205 -2.90 17.89 -12.68
CA PHE A 205 -2.35 19.17 -13.11
C PHE A 205 -1.05 19.51 -12.34
N GLN A 206 -1.11 19.51 -10.99
CA GLN A 206 0.06 19.79 -10.15
C GLN A 206 1.21 18.81 -10.39
N LEU A 207 0.90 17.51 -10.54
CA LEU A 207 1.92 16.51 -10.87
C LEU A 207 2.55 16.78 -12.24
N SER A 208 1.75 17.14 -13.24
CA SER A 208 2.25 17.46 -14.58
C SER A 208 3.18 18.67 -14.57
N GLU A 209 2.80 19.76 -13.89
CA GLU A 209 3.66 20.93 -13.72
C GLU A 209 4.96 20.56 -13.02
N LYS A 210 4.88 19.80 -11.92
CA LYS A 210 6.07 19.36 -11.18
C LYS A 210 7.01 18.51 -12.03
N LEU A 211 6.48 17.57 -12.83
CA LEU A 211 7.29 16.74 -13.72
C LEU A 211 7.99 17.60 -14.79
N LEU A 212 7.27 18.52 -15.43
CA LEU A 212 7.83 19.40 -16.47
C LEU A 212 8.88 20.37 -15.92
N HIS A 213 8.73 20.84 -14.68
CA HIS A 213 9.69 21.73 -14.04
C HIS A 213 10.91 21.03 -13.42
N THR A 214 10.85 19.70 -13.24
CA THR A 214 11.93 18.91 -12.63
C THR A 214 12.56 17.95 -13.62
N VAL A 215 12.07 16.72 -13.71
CA VAL A 215 12.64 15.65 -14.55
C VAL A 215 12.56 15.98 -16.05
N GLY A 216 11.51 16.70 -16.47
CA GLY A 216 11.26 17.11 -17.85
C GLY A 216 11.88 18.47 -18.23
N ARG A 217 12.62 19.09 -17.31
CA ARG A 217 13.07 20.47 -17.47
C ARG A 217 13.93 20.62 -18.72
N ASP A 218 13.62 21.64 -19.51
CA ASP A 218 14.33 22.05 -20.74
C ASP A 218 14.21 21.10 -21.95
N TRP A 219 13.58 19.94 -21.84
CA TRP A 219 13.43 18.99 -22.96
C TRP A 219 12.01 18.46 -23.19
N ALA A 220 11.13 18.49 -22.17
CA ALA A 220 9.74 18.08 -22.27
C ALA A 220 8.77 19.26 -22.16
N SER A 221 7.61 19.17 -22.82
CA SER A 221 6.55 20.18 -22.77
C SER A 221 5.14 19.61 -22.52
N ARG A 222 5.02 18.28 -22.41
CA ARG A 222 3.77 17.54 -22.23
C ARG A 222 4.00 16.31 -21.35
N VAL A 223 2.97 15.91 -20.61
CA VAL A 223 2.91 14.69 -19.80
C VAL A 223 1.77 13.83 -20.31
N TYR A 224 2.02 12.53 -20.47
CA TYR A 224 1.02 11.53 -20.81
C TYR A 224 0.99 10.49 -19.69
N PHE A 225 -0.20 10.21 -19.15
CA PHE A 225 -0.37 9.27 -18.05
C PHE A 225 -0.74 7.87 -18.56
N SER A 226 -0.17 6.84 -17.93
CA SER A 226 -0.49 5.42 -18.06
C SER A 226 -0.28 4.74 -16.70
N ASP A 227 -0.57 3.44 -16.61
CA ASP A 227 -0.69 2.75 -15.32
C ASP A 227 0.65 2.24 -14.76
N ASP A 228 1.57 1.81 -15.63
CA ASP A 228 2.85 1.20 -15.23
C ASP A 228 4.01 1.53 -16.20
N GLY A 229 5.19 0.98 -15.92
CA GLY A 229 6.37 1.13 -16.76
C GLY A 229 6.21 0.54 -18.17
N SER A 230 5.59 -0.62 -18.30
CA SER A 230 5.40 -1.31 -19.59
C SER A 230 4.52 -0.47 -20.53
N THR A 231 3.38 -0.01 -20.04
CA THR A 231 2.43 0.83 -20.78
C THR A 231 3.03 2.19 -21.12
N ALA A 232 3.84 2.78 -20.22
CA ALA A 232 4.54 4.03 -20.49
C ALA A 232 5.53 3.89 -21.67
N VAL A 233 6.29 2.80 -21.72
CA VAL A 233 7.23 2.55 -22.84
C VAL A 233 6.49 2.24 -24.13
N GLU A 234 5.38 1.50 -24.12
CA GLU A 234 4.57 1.29 -25.32
C GLU A 234 4.03 2.60 -25.91
N VAL A 235 3.55 3.51 -25.05
CA VAL A 235 3.15 4.86 -25.49
C VAL A 235 4.37 5.61 -26.05
N GLY A 236 5.52 5.50 -25.39
CA GLY A 236 6.80 6.03 -25.86
C GLY A 236 7.17 5.57 -27.28
N LEU A 237 7.07 4.27 -27.56
CA LEU A 237 7.33 3.69 -28.88
C LEU A 237 6.37 4.24 -29.93
N LYS A 238 5.07 4.31 -29.64
CA LYS A 238 4.07 4.89 -30.56
C LYS A 238 4.39 6.35 -30.89
N MET A 239 4.80 7.14 -29.90
CA MET A 239 5.21 8.53 -30.09
C MET A 239 6.48 8.63 -30.96
N ALA A 240 7.52 7.84 -30.67
CA ALA A 240 8.78 7.84 -31.40
C ALA A 240 8.60 7.44 -32.88
N PHE A 241 7.85 6.37 -33.15
CA PHE A 241 7.56 5.91 -34.50
C PHE A 241 6.76 6.94 -35.30
N ARG A 242 5.73 7.55 -34.68
CA ARG A 242 4.94 8.59 -35.34
C ARG A 242 5.81 9.78 -35.74
N LYS A 243 6.72 10.20 -34.86
CA LYS A 243 7.67 11.30 -35.12
C LYS A 243 8.67 10.95 -36.21
N TYR A 244 9.29 9.76 -36.15
CA TYR A 244 10.22 9.28 -37.17
C TYR A 244 9.61 9.26 -38.57
N LEU A 245 8.39 8.71 -38.70
CA LEU A 245 7.66 8.68 -39.97
C LEU A 245 7.33 10.09 -40.46
N ALA A 246 6.83 10.96 -39.58
CA ALA A 246 6.49 12.34 -39.92
C ALA A 246 7.71 13.13 -40.45
N ASP A 247 8.87 13.00 -39.80
CA ASP A 247 10.11 13.68 -40.21
C ASP A 247 10.64 13.20 -41.57
N ARG A 248 10.22 12.01 -42.01
CA ARG A 248 10.54 11.43 -43.30
C ARG A 248 9.42 11.61 -44.35
N GLY A 249 8.34 12.32 -44.00
CA GLY A 249 7.18 12.48 -44.88
C GLY A 249 6.44 11.16 -45.17
N ARG A 250 6.53 10.18 -44.27
CA ARG A 250 5.93 8.84 -44.40
C ARG A 250 4.75 8.65 -43.45
N SER A 251 3.96 7.62 -43.73
CA SER A 251 2.85 7.15 -42.91
C SER A 251 2.96 5.66 -42.60
N TYR A 252 2.20 5.18 -41.62
CA TYR A 252 2.09 3.73 -41.36
C TYR A 252 1.48 2.97 -42.55
N ALA A 253 0.67 3.62 -43.38
CA ALA A 253 0.06 3.00 -44.56
C ALA A 253 1.09 2.66 -45.65
N ASP A 254 2.28 3.28 -45.60
CA ASP A 254 3.36 3.05 -46.57
C ASP A 254 4.03 1.67 -46.38
N GLY A 255 3.61 0.88 -45.38
CA GLY A 255 4.14 -0.46 -45.10
C GLY A 255 5.61 -0.47 -44.69
N SER A 256 6.15 0.69 -44.26
CA SER A 256 7.56 0.79 -43.87
C SER A 256 7.83 -0.04 -42.61
N LYS A 257 8.78 -0.98 -42.73
CA LYS A 257 9.26 -1.74 -41.58
C LYS A 257 10.03 -0.82 -40.64
N LEU A 258 9.52 -0.68 -39.41
CA LEU A 258 10.17 0.09 -38.36
C LEU A 258 11.04 -0.85 -37.52
N VAL A 259 12.22 -0.35 -37.14
CA VAL A 259 13.21 -1.10 -36.36
C VAL A 259 13.59 -0.24 -35.17
N VAL A 260 13.69 -0.87 -34.00
CA VAL A 260 14.22 -0.24 -32.79
C VAL A 260 15.69 -0.64 -32.64
N LEU A 261 16.54 0.32 -32.33
CA LEU A 261 17.89 0.06 -31.85
C LEU A 261 17.83 0.07 -30.32
N ALA A 262 18.08 -1.07 -29.71
CA ALA A 262 18.05 -1.25 -28.26
C ALA A 262 19.41 -1.71 -27.74
N GLN A 263 19.60 -1.57 -26.43
CA GLN A 263 20.78 -2.10 -25.76
C GLN A 263 20.60 -3.60 -25.52
N ALA A 264 21.65 -4.39 -25.74
CA ALA A 264 21.65 -5.79 -25.33
C ALA A 264 21.40 -5.93 -23.81
N ASN A 265 20.66 -6.95 -23.40
CA ASN A 265 20.23 -7.21 -22.01
C ASN A 265 19.42 -6.09 -21.32
N CYS A 266 18.77 -5.19 -22.05
CA CYS A 266 17.86 -4.20 -21.45
C CYS A 266 16.50 -4.80 -21.05
N TYR A 267 15.84 -4.19 -20.07
CA TYR A 267 14.48 -4.53 -19.66
C TYR A 267 13.57 -3.30 -19.73
N HIS A 268 12.38 -3.46 -20.32
CA HIS A 268 11.41 -2.37 -20.52
C HIS A 268 9.97 -2.73 -20.10
N GLY A 269 9.77 -3.89 -19.49
CA GLY A 269 8.45 -4.39 -19.07
C GLY A 269 8.05 -5.69 -19.75
N ASP A 270 6.82 -6.12 -19.46
CA ASP A 270 6.31 -7.46 -19.79
C ASP A 270 5.08 -7.44 -20.72
N THR A 271 4.65 -6.26 -21.20
CA THR A 271 3.62 -6.19 -22.25
C THR A 271 4.23 -6.48 -23.62
N LEU A 272 3.40 -6.92 -24.57
CA LEU A 272 3.88 -7.43 -25.86
C LEU A 272 4.78 -6.42 -26.61
N GLY A 273 4.42 -5.13 -26.62
CA GLY A 273 5.19 -4.12 -27.34
C GLY A 273 6.61 -3.92 -26.78
N VAL A 274 6.76 -3.99 -25.46
CA VAL A 274 8.05 -3.80 -24.78
C VAL A 274 8.88 -5.08 -24.74
N MET A 275 8.25 -6.25 -24.63
CA MET A 275 8.94 -7.53 -24.73
C MET A 275 9.52 -7.75 -26.11
N ASN A 276 8.82 -7.30 -27.16
CA ASN A 276 9.28 -7.44 -28.52
C ASN A 276 10.62 -6.74 -28.71
N ILE A 277 10.80 -5.52 -28.16
CA ILE A 277 12.04 -4.73 -28.30
C ILE A 277 13.20 -5.17 -27.40
N ALA A 278 12.96 -6.08 -26.46
CA ALA A 278 13.98 -6.65 -25.59
C ALA A 278 14.70 -7.83 -26.28
N GLU A 279 15.96 -8.04 -25.94
CA GLU A 279 16.73 -9.18 -26.46
C GLU A 279 16.13 -10.52 -26.00
N PRO A 280 16.13 -11.58 -26.83
CA PRO A 280 15.72 -12.91 -26.41
C PRO A 280 16.46 -13.37 -25.15
N SER A 281 15.69 -13.77 -24.13
CA SER A 281 16.18 -14.19 -22.83
C SER A 281 15.21 -15.19 -22.19
N VAL A 282 15.58 -15.71 -21.01
CA VAL A 282 14.73 -16.61 -20.22
C VAL A 282 13.33 -16.04 -19.91
N PHE A 283 13.16 -14.72 -19.99
CA PHE A 283 11.91 -14.03 -19.66
C PHE A 283 10.94 -13.89 -20.84
N ASN A 284 11.42 -13.86 -22.09
CA ASN A 284 10.58 -13.59 -23.28
C ASN A 284 10.63 -14.68 -24.37
N GLU A 285 11.71 -15.46 -24.46
CA GLU A 285 11.98 -16.39 -25.57
C GLU A 285 10.91 -17.49 -25.72
N LYS A 286 10.33 -17.92 -24.59
CA LYS A 286 9.31 -18.98 -24.56
C LYS A 286 7.88 -18.45 -24.41
N GLN A 287 7.70 -17.14 -24.36
CA GLN A 287 6.44 -16.54 -23.97
C GLN A 287 5.58 -16.13 -25.19
N HIS A 288 6.17 -15.68 -26.32
CA HIS A 288 5.37 -15.09 -27.41
C HIS A 288 5.87 -15.34 -28.86
N PRO A 289 4.96 -15.39 -29.85
CA PRO A 289 5.25 -15.76 -31.25
C PRO A 289 5.65 -14.60 -32.18
N CYS A 290 5.70 -13.35 -31.69
CA CYS A 290 5.90 -12.16 -32.54
C CYS A 290 7.28 -11.56 -32.29
N GLN A 291 8.22 -11.78 -33.20
CA GLN A 291 9.49 -11.05 -33.21
C GLN A 291 9.58 -10.25 -34.51
N ASP A 292 9.36 -8.94 -34.41
CA ASP A 292 9.77 -8.01 -35.47
C ASP A 292 11.27 -7.72 -35.36
N VAL A 293 11.88 -7.27 -36.45
CA VAL A 293 13.34 -7.10 -36.55
C VAL A 293 13.79 -5.92 -35.68
N ILE A 294 14.62 -6.24 -34.69
CA ILE A 294 15.25 -5.29 -33.76
C ILE A 294 16.74 -5.53 -33.82
N CYS A 295 17.51 -4.45 -33.65
CA CYS A 295 18.96 -4.52 -33.55
C CYS A 295 19.36 -4.25 -32.11
N TRP A 296 20.13 -5.17 -31.50
CA TRP A 296 20.70 -4.98 -30.18
C TRP A 296 22.19 -4.69 -30.30
N ALA A 297 22.64 -3.64 -29.60
CA ALA A 297 24.05 -3.32 -29.49
C ALA A 297 24.57 -3.69 -28.09
N SER A 298 25.68 -4.42 -28.04
CA SER A 298 26.43 -4.60 -26.81
C SER A 298 27.04 -3.27 -26.39
N ILE A 299 26.93 -2.93 -25.10
CA ILE A 299 27.53 -1.72 -24.54
C ILE A 299 28.67 -2.08 -23.57
N PRO A 300 29.73 -1.25 -23.48
CA PRO A 300 30.74 -1.43 -22.45
C PRO A 300 30.15 -1.35 -21.04
N THR A 301 30.48 -2.31 -20.18
CA THR A 301 30.13 -2.28 -18.75
C THR A 301 31.35 -1.96 -17.90
N TRP A 302 31.12 -1.31 -16.77
CA TRP A 302 32.16 -0.96 -15.81
C TRP A 302 31.83 -1.62 -14.47
N HIS A 303 32.82 -2.26 -13.86
CA HIS A 303 32.68 -2.90 -12.55
C HIS A 303 33.85 -2.47 -11.67
N ALA A 304 33.58 -2.07 -10.43
CA ALA A 304 34.63 -1.83 -9.45
C ALA A 304 35.25 -3.17 -9.04
N THR A 305 36.55 -3.35 -9.25
CA THR A 305 37.29 -4.49 -8.71
C THR A 305 37.77 -4.13 -7.30
N GLN A 306 37.31 -4.85 -6.28
CA GLN A 306 37.91 -4.74 -4.95
C GLN A 306 39.33 -5.32 -5.03
N SER A 307 40.33 -4.46 -4.90
CA SER A 307 41.70 -4.87 -4.60
C SER A 307 41.75 -5.08 -3.08
N TYR A 308 41.83 -6.33 -2.64
CA TYR A 308 42.10 -6.68 -1.24
C TYR A 308 43.60 -6.59 -0.94
#